data_AF-A0A5C5W2W2-F1
#
_entry.id   AF-A0A5C5W2W2-F1
#
_cell.length_a   1.000
_cell.length_b   1.000
_cell.length_c   1.000
_cell.angle_alpha   90.00
_cell.angle_beta   90.00
_cell.angle_gamma   90.00
#
_symmetry.space_group_name_H-M   'P 1'
#
loop_
_entity.id
_entity.type
_entity.pdbx_description
1 polymer ?
#
loop_
_entity_poly.entity_id
_entity_poly.type
_entity_poly.pdbx_seq_one_letter_code
_entity_poly.pdbx_strand_id
1 'polypeptide(L)'
;MGRFTYYAPLWLGTIVGIILMWGSHELHGGGEPMSHKLKAAVNGLLIGCLCQTIMLALQGTFAQVLPVPGGRSIRGQTAVVSGTMLLVAVGLGLVAGLLVYEKVDTGARIAGGSAGAALLVAIIAYLWGLPLAQRDFEDERAIT
;
A
#
# COMPACT_ATOMS: atom_id res chain seq x y z
N MET A 1 0.09 -19.96 -3.53
CA MET A 1 -0.94 -18.89 -3.59
C MET A 1 -1.22 -18.55 -5.05
N GLY A 2 -2.49 -18.42 -5.45
CA GLY A 2 -2.83 -18.04 -6.83
C GLY A 2 -2.53 -16.56 -7.12
N ARG A 3 -2.22 -16.22 -8.39
CA ARG A 3 -1.92 -14.84 -8.82
C ARG A 3 -3.02 -13.84 -8.44
N PHE A 4 -4.28 -14.27 -8.45
CA PHE A 4 -5.42 -13.42 -8.09
C PHE A 4 -5.49 -13.06 -6.60
N THR A 5 -5.11 -13.99 -5.71
CA THR A 5 -5.09 -13.74 -4.26
C THR A 5 -4.11 -12.63 -3.89
N TYR A 6 -3.03 -12.50 -4.67
CA TYR A 6 -1.99 -11.52 -4.44
C TYR A 6 -2.43 -10.07 -4.78
N TYR A 7 -3.38 -9.90 -5.70
CA TYR A 7 -3.96 -8.59 -6.07
C TYR A 7 -5.35 -8.37 -5.48
N ALA A 8 -5.89 -9.31 -4.71
CA ALA A 8 -7.21 -9.21 -4.11
C ALA A 8 -7.40 -7.94 -3.26
N PRO A 9 -6.43 -7.48 -2.44
CA PRO A 9 -6.58 -6.24 -1.68
C PRO A 9 -6.69 -5.00 -2.56
N LEU A 10 -5.97 -4.95 -3.69
CA LEU A 10 -6.08 -3.86 -4.66
C LEU A 10 -7.51 -3.77 -5.20
N TRP A 11 -8.03 -4.87 -5.74
CA TRP A 11 -9.36 -4.90 -6.35
C TRP A 11 -10.47 -4.65 -5.32
N LEU A 12 -10.39 -5.30 -4.15
CA LEU A 12 -11.36 -5.11 -3.07
C LEU A 12 -11.34 -3.66 -2.56
N GLY A 13 -10.14 -3.10 -2.32
CA GLY A 13 -10.00 -1.71 -1.89
C GLY A 13 -10.54 -0.73 -2.93
N THR A 14 -10.30 -0.98 -4.22
CA THR A 14 -10.85 -0.15 -5.30
C THR A 14 -12.37 -0.21 -5.38
N ILE A 15 -12.95 -1.40 -5.32
CA ILE A 15 -14.41 -1.57 -5.35
C ILE A 15 -15.05 -0.87 -4.16
N VAL A 16 -14.54 -1.12 -2.94
CA VAL A 16 -15.06 -0.49 -1.71
C VAL A 16 -14.91 1.04 -1.78
N GLY A 17 -13.77 1.54 -2.23
CA GLY A 17 -13.52 2.98 -2.39
C GLY A 17 -14.48 3.65 -3.38
N ILE A 18 -14.77 3.00 -4.52
CA ILE A 18 -15.76 3.49 -5.49
C ILE A 18 -17.15 3.51 -4.87
N ILE A 19 -17.57 2.44 -4.18
CA ILE A 19 -18.90 2.35 -3.54
C ILE A 19 -19.09 3.47 -2.50
N LEU A 20 -18.09 3.70 -1.64
CA LEU A 20 -18.15 4.75 -0.62
C LEU A 20 -18.24 6.15 -1.23
N MET A 21 -17.49 6.41 -2.31
CA MET A 21 -17.52 7.69 -3.03
C MET A 21 -18.80 7.87 -3.85
N TRP A 22 -19.42 6.78 -4.30
CA TRP A 22 -20.71 6.85 -4.97
C TRP A 22 -21.82 7.18 -3.97
N GLY A 23 -21.83 6.56 -2.79
CA GLY A 23 -22.79 6.84 -1.73
C GLY A 23 -22.69 8.27 -1.18
N SER A 24 -21.50 8.87 -1.15
CA SER A 24 -21.30 10.24 -0.67
C SER A 24 -21.81 11.32 -1.66
N HIS A 25 -21.94 10.99 -2.94
CA HIS A 25 -22.53 11.86 -3.97
C HIS A 25 -24.01 12.11 -3.75
N GLU A 26 -24.75 11.08 -3.34
CA GLU A 26 -26.18 11.20 -3.01
C GLU A 26 -26.40 12.14 -1.82
N LEU A 27 -25.39 12.30 -0.96
CA LEU A 27 -25.41 13.16 0.22
C LEU A 27 -25.00 14.62 -0.05
N HIS A 28 -24.24 14.92 -1.11
CA HIS A 28 -23.66 16.25 -1.36
C HIS A 28 -24.01 16.82 -2.76
N GLY A 29 -25.17 16.44 -3.30
CA GLY A 29 -25.61 16.75 -4.67
C GLY A 29 -25.24 18.15 -5.17
N GLY A 30 -24.50 18.21 -6.30
CA GLY A 30 -24.18 19.48 -6.95
C GLY A 30 -23.04 19.50 -7.99
N GLY A 31 -22.48 18.36 -8.41
CA GLY A 31 -21.37 18.32 -9.38
C GLY A 31 -21.74 17.75 -10.75
N GLU A 32 -21.00 18.14 -11.80
CA GLU A 32 -21.15 17.52 -13.13
C GLU A 32 -20.91 16.00 -13.09
N PRO A 33 -21.79 15.19 -13.70
CA PRO A 33 -21.82 13.74 -13.53
C PRO A 33 -20.55 13.04 -14.05
N MET A 34 -19.90 13.59 -15.08
CA MET A 34 -18.69 13.00 -15.66
C MET A 34 -17.45 13.25 -14.79
N SER A 35 -17.36 14.44 -14.18
CA SER A 35 -16.28 14.78 -13.24
C SER A 35 -16.33 13.92 -11.98
N HIS A 36 -17.54 13.57 -11.54
CA HIS A 36 -17.75 12.77 -10.34
C HIS A 36 -17.33 11.31 -10.52
N LYS A 37 -17.75 10.66 -11.62
CA LYS A 37 -17.37 9.28 -11.93
C LYS A 37 -15.86 9.11 -12.01
N LEU A 38 -15.17 10.08 -12.64
CA LEU A 38 -13.71 10.07 -12.72
C LEU A 38 -13.06 10.22 -11.33
N LYS A 39 -13.54 11.15 -10.50
CA LYS A 39 -13.04 11.31 -9.12
C LYS A 39 -13.24 10.05 -8.29
N ALA A 40 -14.41 9.42 -8.38
CA ALA A 40 -14.71 8.17 -7.68
C ALA A 40 -13.78 7.03 -8.14
N ALA A 41 -13.55 6.90 -9.45
CA ALA A 41 -12.63 5.90 -10.01
C ALA A 41 -11.18 6.13 -9.54
N VAL A 42 -10.69 7.37 -9.59
CA VAL A 42 -9.34 7.73 -9.14
C VAL A 42 -9.19 7.48 -7.63
N ASN A 43 -10.13 7.96 -6.81
CA ASN A 43 -10.09 7.75 -5.36
C ASN A 43 -10.17 6.26 -4.99
N GLY A 44 -11.02 5.50 -5.69
CA GLY A 44 -11.07 4.05 -5.53
C GLY A 44 -9.73 3.39 -5.86
N LEU A 45 -9.11 3.76 -6.99
CA LEU A 45 -7.79 3.24 -7.34
C LEU A 45 -6.75 3.57 -6.27
N LEU A 46 -6.75 4.80 -5.74
CA LEU A 46 -5.85 5.20 -4.66
C LEU A 46 -6.08 4.38 -3.37
N ILE A 47 -7.33 4.13 -2.99
CA ILE A 47 -7.67 3.27 -1.86
C ILE A 47 -7.21 1.83 -2.10
N GLY A 48 -7.41 1.30 -3.31
CA GLY A 48 -6.90 -0.02 -3.69
C GLY A 48 -5.38 -0.12 -3.57
N CYS A 49 -4.66 0.87 -4.11
CA CYS A 49 -3.20 0.97 -3.98
C CYS A 49 -2.75 1.04 -2.51
N LEU A 50 -3.47 1.81 -1.68
CA LEU A 50 -3.21 1.89 -0.24
C LEU A 50 -3.40 0.53 0.44
N CYS A 51 -4.52 -0.17 0.19
CA CYS A 51 -4.78 -1.50 0.73
C CYS A 51 -3.73 -2.51 0.30
N GLN A 52 -3.31 -2.49 -0.97
CA GLN A 52 -2.24 -3.34 -1.48
C GLN A 52 -0.91 -3.03 -0.77
N THR A 53 -0.59 -1.74 -0.57
CA THR A 53 0.63 -1.31 0.11
C THR A 53 0.64 -1.76 1.57
N ILE A 54 -0.49 -1.66 2.27
CA ILE A 54 -0.64 -2.16 3.64
C ILE A 54 -0.45 -3.67 3.68
N MET A 55 -1.03 -4.43 2.74
CA MET A 55 -0.82 -5.88 2.69
C MET A 55 0.67 -6.21 2.53
N LEU A 56 1.37 -5.55 1.60
CA LEU A 56 2.82 -5.75 1.39
C LEU A 56 3.62 -5.40 2.65
N ALA A 57 3.27 -4.30 3.31
CA ALA A 57 3.91 -3.90 4.57
C ALA A 57 3.71 -4.97 5.66
N LEU A 58 2.48 -5.47 5.83
CA LEU A 58 2.16 -6.53 6.79
C LEU A 58 2.89 -7.84 6.48
N GLN A 59 2.99 -8.22 5.20
CA GLN A 59 3.76 -9.40 4.78
C GLN A 59 5.25 -9.24 5.13
N GLY A 60 5.83 -8.07 4.86
CA GLY A 60 7.20 -7.77 5.26
C GLY A 60 7.42 -7.80 6.77
N THR A 61 6.56 -7.11 7.53
CA THR A 61 6.69 -7.00 9.00
C THR A 61 6.46 -8.31 9.73
N PHE A 62 5.37 -9.02 9.42
CA PHE A 62 4.93 -10.17 10.21
C PHE A 62 5.30 -11.51 9.58
N ALA A 63 5.11 -11.65 8.27
CA ALA A 63 5.50 -12.87 7.57
C ALA A 63 6.99 -12.90 7.23
N GLN A 64 7.72 -11.78 7.40
CA GLN A 64 9.13 -11.65 7.06
C GLN A 64 9.43 -11.99 5.60
N VAL A 65 8.45 -11.75 4.72
CA VAL A 65 8.53 -12.06 3.29
C VAL A 65 8.05 -10.84 2.52
N LEU A 66 8.94 -10.29 1.69
CA LEU A 66 8.59 -9.25 0.73
C LEU A 66 8.69 -9.79 -0.70
N PRO A 67 7.59 -9.77 -1.46
CA PRO A 67 7.56 -10.30 -2.81
C PRO A 67 8.34 -9.41 -3.79
N VAL A 68 9.04 -10.05 -4.72
CA VAL A 68 9.84 -9.42 -5.79
C VAL A 68 9.32 -9.94 -7.14
N PRO A 69 9.25 -9.10 -8.18
CA PRO A 69 8.89 -9.54 -9.53
C PRO A 69 9.76 -10.71 -10.01
N GLY A 70 9.15 -11.66 -10.72
CA GLY A 70 9.85 -12.84 -11.25
C GLY A 70 9.88 -14.05 -10.31
N GLY A 71 8.97 -14.12 -9.32
CA GLY A 71 8.81 -15.31 -8.45
C GLY A 71 9.92 -15.45 -7.41
N ARG A 72 10.43 -14.31 -6.92
CA ARG A 72 11.42 -14.24 -5.84
C ARG A 72 10.81 -13.50 -4.65
N SER A 73 11.38 -13.70 -3.47
CA SER A 73 11.06 -12.92 -2.28
C SER A 73 12.30 -12.57 -1.46
N ILE A 74 12.29 -11.38 -0.86
CA ILE A 74 13.24 -10.98 0.18
C ILE A 74 12.72 -11.57 1.49
N ARG A 75 13.59 -12.21 2.27
CA ARG A 75 13.21 -12.86 3.53
C ARG A 75 14.03 -12.37 4.73
N GLY A 76 13.48 -12.57 5.92
CA GLY A 76 14.16 -12.30 7.19
C GLY A 76 14.24 -10.82 7.54
N GLN A 77 15.34 -10.40 8.15
CA GLN A 77 15.45 -9.07 8.78
C GLN A 77 15.24 -7.91 7.80
N THR A 78 15.75 -8.01 6.57
CA THR A 78 15.57 -6.96 5.54
C THR A 78 14.10 -6.80 5.16
N ALA A 79 13.34 -7.90 5.08
CA ALA A 79 11.91 -7.87 4.83
C ALA A 79 11.15 -7.22 6.00
N VAL A 80 11.53 -7.53 7.24
CA VAL A 80 10.95 -6.93 8.45
C VAL A 80 11.20 -5.44 8.51
N VAL A 81 12.43 -4.98 8.28
CA VAL A 81 12.78 -3.55 8.31
C VAL A 81 12.01 -2.79 7.23
N SER A 82 12.03 -3.28 6.00
CA SER A 82 11.33 -2.61 4.89
C SER A 82 9.81 -2.60 5.10
N GLY A 83 9.21 -3.73 5.50
CA GLY A 83 7.79 -3.81 5.81
C GLY A 83 7.36 -2.89 6.95
N THR A 84 8.15 -2.83 8.02
CA THR A 84 7.84 -2.00 9.19
C THR A 84 7.92 -0.52 8.85
N MET A 85 8.98 -0.11 8.14
CA MET A 85 9.13 1.28 7.71
C MET A 85 8.04 1.69 6.70
N LEU A 86 7.60 0.77 5.84
CA LEU A 86 6.47 1.01 4.94
C LEU A 86 5.15 1.15 5.72
N LEU A 87 4.92 0.32 6.74
CA LEU A 87 3.74 0.41 7.59
C LEU A 87 3.70 1.73 8.38
N VAL A 88 4.84 2.15 8.95
CA VAL A 88 5.00 3.44 9.62
C VAL A 88 4.75 4.59 8.65
N ALA A 89 5.31 4.52 7.44
CA ALA A 89 5.10 5.54 6.41
C ALA A 89 3.62 5.69 6.05
N VAL A 90 2.92 4.57 5.85
CA VAL A 90 1.48 4.58 5.56
C VAL A 90 0.67 5.13 6.74
N GLY A 91 0.94 4.65 7.97
CA GLY A 91 0.26 5.12 9.16
C GLY A 91 0.42 6.63 9.40
N LEU A 92 1.66 7.12 9.32
CA LEU A 92 1.94 8.55 9.43
C LEU A 92 1.36 9.36 8.27
N GLY A 93 1.33 8.81 7.06
CA GLY A 93 0.69 9.44 5.90
C GLY A 93 -0.82 9.62 6.09
N LEU A 94 -1.49 8.61 6.66
CA LEU A 94 -2.92 8.70 7.01
C LEU A 94 -3.16 9.76 8.10
N VAL A 95 -2.33 9.78 9.15
CA VAL A 95 -2.39 10.80 10.20
C VAL A 95 -2.16 12.20 9.62
N ALA A 96 -1.17 12.36 8.74
CA ALA A 96 -0.91 13.63 8.07
C ALA A 96 -2.12 14.07 7.24
N GLY A 97 -2.76 13.16 6.50
CA GLY A 97 -3.99 13.44 5.75
C GLY A 97 -5.13 13.91 6.65
N LEU A 98 -5.34 13.26 7.80
CA LEU A 98 -6.32 13.69 8.79
C LEU A 98 -5.99 15.08 9.37
N LEU A 99 -4.72 15.34 9.67
CA LEU A 99 -4.29 16.65 10.18
C LEU A 99 -4.46 17.78 9.14
N VAL A 100 -4.26 17.49 7.85
CA VAL A 100 -4.58 18.44 6.76
C VAL A 100 -6.08 18.72 6.72
N TYR A 101 -6.92 17.69 6.87
CA TYR A 101 -8.37 17.85 6.91
C TYR A 101 -8.82 18.73 8.09
N GLU A 102 -8.20 18.56 9.26
CA GLU A 102 -8.43 19.37 10.47
C GLU A 102 -7.70 20.74 10.44
N LYS A 103 -7.01 21.09 9.34
CA LYS A 103 -6.24 22.35 9.17
C LYS A 103 -5.14 22.56 10.21
N VAL A 104 -4.55 21.47 10.73
CA VAL A 104 -3.40 21.49 11.64
C VAL A 104 -2.10 21.42 10.83
N ASP A 105 -1.74 22.53 10.18
CA ASP A 105 -0.68 22.58 9.17
C ASP A 105 0.70 22.13 9.67
N THR A 106 1.12 22.58 10.86
CA THR A 106 2.44 22.24 11.41
C THR A 106 2.53 20.74 11.71
N GLY A 107 1.49 20.18 12.32
CA GLY A 107 1.43 18.74 12.62
C GLY A 107 1.41 17.91 11.35
N ALA A 108 0.62 18.31 10.35
CA ALA A 108 0.56 17.66 9.04
C ALA A 108 1.93 17.62 8.34
N ARG A 109 2.68 18.73 8.37
CA ARG A 109 4.03 18.81 7.77
C ARG A 109 5.02 17.88 8.47
N ILE A 110 5.01 17.85 9.81
CA ILE A 110 5.90 16.96 10.58
C ILE A 110 5.55 15.51 10.29
N ALA A 111 4.28 15.11 10.43
CA ALA A 111 3.83 13.75 10.19
C ALA A 111 4.11 13.31 8.73
N GLY A 112 3.83 14.18 7.75
CA GLY A 112 4.10 13.94 6.34
C GLY A 112 5.59 13.83 6.03
N GLY A 113 6.43 14.69 6.62
CA GLY A 113 7.89 14.61 6.50
C GLY A 113 8.44 13.32 7.09
N SER A 114 7.98 12.92 8.27
CA SER A 114 8.34 11.65 8.91
C SER A 114 7.86 10.44 8.10
N ALA A 115 6.66 10.51 7.52
CA ALA A 115 6.15 9.48 6.62
C ALA A 115 7.06 9.34 5.37
N GLY A 116 7.46 10.46 4.77
CA GLY A 116 8.38 10.47 3.64
C GLY A 116 9.75 9.88 3.97
N ALA A 117 10.30 10.22 5.14
CA ALA A 117 11.58 9.65 5.61
C ALA A 117 11.47 8.14 5.84
N ALA A 118 10.40 7.66 6.49
CA ALA A 118 10.16 6.24 6.69
C ALA A 118 9.99 5.49 5.35
N LEU A 119 9.28 6.09 4.39
CA LEU A 119 9.12 5.52 3.06
C LEU A 119 10.48 5.39 2.34
N LEU A 120 11.33 6.40 2.45
CA LEU A 120 12.67 6.37 1.86
C LEU A 120 13.52 5.23 2.45
N VAL A 121 13.49 5.04 3.78
CA VAL A 121 14.18 3.92 4.44
C VAL A 121 13.61 2.58 3.98
N ALA A 122 12.29 2.46 3.85
CA ALA A 122 11.65 1.25 3.37
C ALA A 122 12.11 0.88 1.95
N ILE A 123 12.19 1.87 1.06
CA ILE A 123 12.67 1.71 -0.32
C ILE A 123 14.14 1.30 -0.34
N ILE A 124 15.00 1.99 0.41
CA ILE A 124 16.44 1.67 0.46
C ILE A 124 16.65 0.24 0.96
N ALA A 125 15.98 -0.15 2.06
CA ALA A 125 16.06 -1.50 2.59
C ALA A 125 15.56 -2.55 1.59
N TYR A 126 14.46 -2.27 0.89
CA TYR A 126 13.94 -3.16 -0.16
C TYR A 126 14.94 -3.32 -1.31
N LEU A 127 15.47 -2.23 -1.85
CA LEU A 127 16.45 -2.25 -2.95
C LEU A 127 17.74 -2.97 -2.54
N TRP A 128 18.19 -2.80 -1.29
CA TRP A 128 19.34 -3.51 -0.74
C TRP A 128 19.09 -5.02 -0.59
N GLY A 129 17.84 -5.42 -0.32
CA GLY A 129 17.44 -6.82 -0.23
C GLY A 129 17.25 -7.51 -1.59
N LEU A 130 17.05 -6.76 -2.68
CA LEU A 130 16.79 -7.33 -4.01
C LEU A 130 17.85 -8.35 -4.49
N PRO A 131 19.18 -8.10 -4.35
CA PRO A 131 20.19 -9.07 -4.77
C PRO A 131 20.10 -10.39 -3.99
N LEU A 132 19.67 -10.33 -2.73
CA LEU A 132 19.56 -11.46 -1.81
C LEU A 132 18.21 -12.19 -1.88
N ALA A 133 17.31 -11.77 -2.77
CA ALA A 133 15.98 -12.36 -2.88
C ALA A 133 16.05 -13.85 -3.28
N GLN A 134 15.41 -14.70 -2.50
CA GLN A 134 15.36 -16.14 -2.72
C GLN A 134 14.23 -16.49 -3.71
N ARG A 135 14.33 -17.61 -4.41
CA ARG A 135 13.24 -18.08 -5.29
C ARG A 135 12.14 -18.72 -4.45
N ASP A 136 10.88 -18.39 -4.76
CA ASP A 136 9.74 -18.88 -3.98
C ASP A 136 9.28 -20.30 -4.34
N PHE A 137 9.73 -20.86 -5.48
CA PHE A 137 9.21 -22.11 -6.06
C PHE A 137 10.30 -23.11 -6.50
N GLU A 138 11.45 -23.18 -5.83
CA GLU A 138 12.47 -24.18 -6.19
C GLU A 138 12.01 -25.62 -5.94
N ASP A 139 11.09 -25.86 -5.00
CA ASP A 139 10.67 -27.22 -4.61
C ASP A 139 9.61 -27.85 -5.55
N GLU A 140 8.89 -27.09 -6.37
CA GLU A 140 7.84 -27.65 -7.25
C GLU A 140 8.40 -28.34 -8.52
N ARG A 141 9.66 -28.06 -8.91
CA ARG A 141 10.28 -28.68 -10.09
C ARG A 141 11.01 -29.99 -9.80
N ALA A 142 11.21 -30.34 -8.53
CA ALA A 142 11.92 -31.57 -8.16
C ALA A 142 11.00 -32.81 -8.08
N ILE A 143 9.68 -32.65 -8.27
CA ILE A 143 8.67 -33.70 -8.11
C ILE A 143 7.94 -34.03 -9.43
N THR A 144 8.42 -33.51 -10.57
CA THR A 144 7.97 -33.88 -11.93
C THR A 144 9.13 -34.38 -12.76
#